data_AF-A0AAV4I9G5-F1
#
_entry.id   AF-A0AAV4I9G5-F1
#
_cell.length_a   1.000
_cell.length_b   1.000
_cell.length_c   1.000
_cell.angle_alpha   90.00
_cell.angle_beta   90.00
_cell.angle_gamma   90.00
#
_symmetry.space_group_name_H-M   'P 1'
#
loop_
_entity.id
_entity.type
_entity.pdbx_description
1 polymer ?
#
loop_
_entity_poly.entity_id
_entity_poly.type
_entity_poly.pdbx_seq_one_letter_code
_entity_poly.pdbx_strand_id
1 'polypeptide(L)'
;LQQQPNEFAAFNCKVVSLLLLDRFDEALSIINKDKIHTGILKFEKAYCEYRLNRTREALTTLRSITDHDTRSKELLCQVLYRMEDFEECFDLYRDVIKNSQDDFDAERETNLAAVVASLQLWGIKDVDDAGLEESSYEICYNNACHAIGKEDLDTALLKLAKAEEMLRNDPDLAEDELEEELAIIRVQRGYIYQRQGQNEQASQIYNQVLKTKPSDTGLVAVVSNNVVTINKDQNIFDSKRKIKAATGDNLKHKTVSAQRKHIDVNQCLVHMYSNQ
;
A
#
# COMPACT_ATOMS: atom_id res chain seq x y z
N LEU A 1 2.05 32.62 -20.32
CA LEU A 1 3.47 32.20 -20.40
C LEU A 1 4.21 32.75 -21.61
N GLN A 2 3.75 32.57 -22.87
CA GLN A 2 4.50 33.15 -24.02
C GLN A 2 4.53 34.69 -24.01
N GLN A 3 3.41 35.33 -23.64
CA GLN A 3 3.31 36.79 -23.56
C GLN A 3 3.80 37.37 -22.22
N GLN A 4 3.68 36.60 -21.15
CA GLN A 4 4.14 36.93 -19.80
C GLN A 4 4.78 35.68 -19.18
N PRO A 5 6.10 35.50 -19.33
CA PRO A 5 6.82 34.30 -18.87
C PRO A 5 7.10 34.30 -17.36
N ASN A 6 7.10 35.48 -16.73
CA ASN A 6 7.39 35.65 -15.31
C ASN A 6 6.11 35.70 -14.44
N GLU A 7 4.94 35.55 -15.04
CA GLU A 7 3.67 35.62 -14.32
C GLU A 7 3.42 34.31 -13.56
N PHE A 8 3.63 34.33 -12.25
CA PHE A 8 3.52 33.14 -11.40
C PHE A 8 2.11 32.54 -11.44
N ALA A 9 1.05 33.36 -11.43
CA ALA A 9 -0.32 32.84 -11.43
C ALA A 9 -0.60 31.98 -12.68
N ALA A 10 -0.19 32.47 -13.86
CA ALA A 10 -0.34 31.72 -15.11
C ALA A 10 0.51 30.44 -15.14
N PHE A 11 1.70 30.46 -14.52
CA PHE A 11 2.56 29.29 -14.39
C PHE A 11 1.93 28.24 -13.46
N ASN A 12 1.48 28.67 -12.27
CA ASN A 12 0.82 27.82 -11.29
C ASN A 12 -0.44 27.17 -11.88
N CYS A 13 -1.31 27.94 -12.54
CA CYS A 13 -2.49 27.41 -13.21
C CYS A 13 -2.15 26.32 -14.23
N LYS A 14 -1.07 26.51 -15.01
CA LYS A 14 -0.62 25.49 -15.97
C LYS A 14 -0.16 24.21 -15.26
N VAL A 15 0.63 24.33 -14.20
CA VAL A 15 1.10 23.18 -13.41
C VAL A 15 -0.10 22.43 -12.82
N VAL A 16 -0.99 23.13 -12.11
CA VAL A 16 -2.19 22.53 -11.51
C VAL A 16 -3.08 21.86 -12.57
N SER A 17 -3.26 22.47 -13.74
CA SER A 17 -4.02 21.84 -14.84
C SER A 17 -3.39 20.54 -15.31
N LEU A 18 -2.06 20.46 -15.38
CA LEU A 18 -1.37 19.23 -15.74
C LEU A 18 -1.52 18.15 -14.66
N LEU A 19 -1.49 18.53 -13.38
CA LEU A 19 -1.74 17.60 -12.27
C LEU A 19 -3.16 17.02 -12.32
N LEU A 20 -4.16 17.87 -12.56
CA LEU A 20 -5.56 17.46 -12.67
C LEU A 20 -5.84 16.58 -13.91
N LEU A 21 -4.96 16.62 -14.91
CA LEU A 21 -5.01 15.77 -16.11
C LEU A 21 -4.11 14.54 -15.99
N ASP A 22 -3.58 14.25 -14.80
CA ASP A 22 -2.61 13.18 -14.52
C ASP A 22 -1.32 13.22 -15.39
N ARG A 23 -0.96 14.40 -15.92
CA ARG A 23 0.23 14.63 -16.76
C ARG A 23 1.46 14.97 -15.91
N PHE A 24 1.81 14.09 -14.96
CA PHE A 24 2.86 14.33 -13.96
C PHE A 24 4.26 14.52 -14.56
N ASP A 25 4.64 13.73 -15.57
CA ASP A 25 5.95 13.88 -16.23
C ASP A 25 6.11 15.26 -16.87
N GLU A 26 5.04 15.78 -17.47
CA GLU A 26 5.06 17.08 -18.12
C GLU A 26 5.05 18.22 -17.11
N ALA A 27 4.23 18.11 -16.06
CA ALA A 27 4.24 19.05 -14.94
C ALA A 27 5.65 19.13 -14.33
N LEU A 28 6.26 17.98 -14.03
CA LEU A 28 7.61 17.90 -13.47
C LEU A 28 8.68 18.47 -14.42
N SER A 29 8.57 18.18 -15.72
CA SER A 29 9.48 18.74 -16.75
C SER A 29 9.41 20.26 -16.79
N ILE A 30 8.21 20.84 -16.67
CA ILE A 30 8.01 22.29 -16.67
C ILE A 30 8.52 22.92 -15.37
N ILE A 31 8.22 22.32 -14.21
CA ILE A 31 8.71 22.81 -12.90
C ILE A 31 10.24 22.82 -12.84
N ASN A 32 10.90 21.77 -13.34
CA ASN A 32 12.36 21.66 -13.34
C ASN A 32 13.06 22.62 -14.34
N LYS A 33 12.36 23.03 -15.41
CA LYS A 33 12.89 24.00 -16.38
C LYS A 33 12.73 25.44 -15.92
N ASP A 34 11.74 25.70 -15.07
CA ASP A 34 11.52 27.03 -14.54
C ASP A 34 12.61 27.40 -13.53
N LYS A 35 13.30 28.51 -13.78
CA LYS A 35 14.37 28.99 -12.90
C LYS A 35 13.89 30.06 -11.92
N ILE A 36 12.65 30.52 -12.08
CA ILE A 36 12.13 31.72 -11.41
C ILE A 36 11.31 31.31 -10.19
N HIS A 37 10.45 30.30 -10.30
CA HIS A 37 9.46 29.92 -9.29
C HIS A 37 9.66 28.50 -8.74
N THR A 38 10.72 27.79 -9.14
CA THR A 38 10.96 26.38 -8.73
C THR A 38 11.02 26.19 -7.21
N GLY A 39 11.41 27.22 -6.47
CA GLY A 39 11.44 27.20 -5.00
C GLY A 39 10.05 27.28 -4.35
N ILE A 40 9.03 27.74 -5.06
CA ILE A 40 7.65 27.93 -4.57
C ILE A 40 6.84 26.64 -4.74
N LEU A 41 6.99 25.95 -5.87
CA LEU A 41 6.20 24.75 -6.21
C LEU A 41 6.85 23.44 -5.73
N LYS A 42 7.47 23.45 -4.55
CA LYS A 42 8.13 22.27 -3.98
C LYS A 42 7.12 21.14 -3.70
N PHE A 43 5.91 21.48 -3.25
CA PHE A 43 4.84 20.51 -3.04
C PHE A 43 4.44 19.84 -4.36
N GLU A 44 4.11 20.61 -5.40
CA GLU A 44 3.70 20.08 -6.71
C GLU A 44 4.82 19.26 -7.35
N LYS A 45 6.08 19.67 -7.15
CA LYS A 45 7.25 18.89 -7.58
C LYS A 45 7.30 17.53 -6.89
N ALA A 46 7.25 17.52 -5.56
CA ALA A 46 7.27 16.29 -4.78
C ALA A 46 6.09 15.38 -5.11
N TYR A 47 4.91 15.96 -5.33
CA TYR A 47 3.71 15.23 -5.72
C TYR A 47 3.89 14.56 -7.09
N CYS A 48 4.43 15.27 -8.09
CA CYS A 48 4.79 14.66 -9.37
C CYS A 48 5.79 13.51 -9.19
N GLU A 49 6.86 13.73 -8.42
CA GLU A 49 7.89 12.70 -8.15
C GLU A 49 7.26 11.46 -7.53
N TYR A 50 6.39 11.63 -6.53
CA TYR A 50 5.66 10.55 -5.86
C TYR A 50 4.75 9.77 -6.82
N ARG A 51 3.94 10.47 -7.63
CA ARG A 51 3.04 9.87 -8.62
C ARG A 51 3.78 9.12 -9.73
N LEU A 52 5.03 9.49 -10.00
CA LEU A 52 5.93 8.83 -10.97
C LEU A 52 6.80 7.72 -10.35
N ASN A 53 6.50 7.27 -9.13
CA ASN A 53 7.29 6.28 -8.38
C ASN A 53 8.75 6.69 -8.12
N ARG A 54 9.06 7.99 -8.19
CA ARG A 54 10.37 8.59 -7.82
C ARG A 54 10.37 8.96 -6.34
N THR A 55 10.17 7.94 -5.50
CA THR A 55 9.87 8.12 -4.07
C THR A 55 11.02 8.75 -3.28
N ARG A 56 12.28 8.43 -3.64
CA ARG A 56 13.46 9.03 -2.98
C ARG A 56 13.63 10.50 -3.34
N GLU A 57 13.35 10.85 -4.59
CA GLU A 57 13.34 12.22 -5.07
C GLU A 57 12.24 13.02 -4.35
N ALA A 58 11.02 12.48 -4.27
CA ALA A 58 9.92 13.08 -3.53
C ALA A 58 10.28 13.35 -2.06
N LEU A 59 10.89 12.37 -1.38
CA LEU A 59 11.36 12.53 0.00
C LEU A 59 12.38 13.67 0.13
N THR A 60 13.34 13.72 -0.80
CA THR A 60 14.37 14.78 -0.83
C THR A 60 13.74 16.16 -1.05
N THR A 61 12.80 16.28 -1.98
CA THR A 61 12.08 17.53 -2.25
C THR A 61 11.26 17.96 -1.03
N LEU A 62 10.53 17.05 -0.39
CA LEU A 62 9.71 17.35 0.80
C LEU A 62 10.56 17.79 1.98
N ARG A 63 11.66 17.09 2.28
CA ARG A 63 12.60 17.48 3.36
C ARG A 63 13.31 18.81 3.11
N SER A 64 13.25 19.35 1.88
CA SER A 64 13.78 20.69 1.57
C SER A 64 12.79 21.83 1.86
N ILE A 65 11.55 21.53 2.23
CA ILE A 65 10.54 22.50 2.64
C ILE A 65 10.83 22.89 4.10
N THR A 66 10.94 24.19 4.39
CA THR A 66 11.21 24.69 5.74
C THR A 66 9.93 24.81 6.57
N ASP A 67 8.87 25.32 5.92
CA ASP A 67 7.60 25.64 6.55
C ASP A 67 6.52 24.74 5.95
N HIS A 68 6.34 23.58 6.57
CA HIS A 68 5.38 22.59 6.12
C HIS A 68 3.93 23.01 6.44
N ASP A 69 3.09 23.08 5.40
CA ASP A 69 1.63 23.06 5.53
C ASP A 69 1.12 21.62 5.73
N THR A 70 -0.17 21.46 6.09
CA THR A 70 -0.80 20.13 6.30
C THR A 70 -0.61 19.21 5.10
N ARG A 71 -0.82 19.72 3.87
CA ARG A 71 -0.72 18.94 2.63
C ARG A 71 0.68 18.37 2.42
N SER A 72 1.73 19.16 2.67
CA SER A 72 3.11 18.69 2.54
C SER A 72 3.49 17.69 3.63
N LYS A 73 2.94 17.80 4.86
CA LYS A 73 3.09 16.78 5.91
C LYS A 73 2.40 15.48 5.53
N GLU A 74 1.17 15.53 5.02
CA GLU A 74 0.43 14.35 4.59
C GLU A 74 1.13 13.61 3.44
N LEU A 75 1.61 14.35 2.44
CA LEU A 75 2.40 13.75 1.37
C LEU A 75 3.72 13.15 1.89
N LEU A 76 4.35 13.79 2.89
CA LEU A 76 5.53 13.23 3.55
C LEU A 76 5.20 11.92 4.29
N CYS A 77 4.06 11.82 5.00
CA CYS A 77 3.61 10.55 5.57
C CYS A 77 3.49 9.45 4.50
N GLN A 78 2.83 9.74 3.39
CA GLN A 78 2.65 8.77 2.29
C GLN A 78 3.99 8.33 1.68
N VAL A 79 4.93 9.27 1.52
CA VAL A 79 6.28 8.97 1.04
C VAL A 79 7.06 8.11 2.04
N LEU A 80 7.00 8.44 3.34
CA LEU A 80 7.65 7.66 4.41
C LEU A 80 7.09 6.24 4.48
N TYR A 81 5.76 6.08 4.41
CA TYR A 81 5.11 4.78 4.36
C TYR A 81 5.58 3.93 3.19
N ARG A 82 5.66 4.53 1.98
CA ARG A 82 6.17 3.83 0.79
C ARG A 82 7.67 3.51 0.88
N MET A 83 8.44 4.31 1.61
CA MET A 83 9.85 4.05 1.92
C MET A 83 10.05 3.02 3.04
N GLU A 84 8.95 2.53 3.63
CA GLU A 84 8.94 1.61 4.77
C GLU A 84 9.58 2.21 6.04
N ASP A 85 9.63 3.56 6.13
CA ASP A 85 10.06 4.30 7.32
C ASP A 85 8.85 4.54 8.24
N PHE A 86 8.32 3.43 8.77
CA PHE A 86 7.05 3.43 9.49
C PHE A 86 7.12 4.15 10.85
N GLU A 87 8.28 4.22 11.48
CA GLU A 87 8.43 4.94 12.76
C GLU A 87 8.30 6.45 12.57
N GLU A 88 9.02 7.05 11.61
CA GLU A 88 8.88 8.47 11.29
C GLU A 88 7.47 8.77 10.76
N CYS A 89 6.91 7.87 9.95
CA CYS A 89 5.54 7.98 9.43
C CYS A 89 4.50 8.02 10.57
N PHE A 90 4.66 7.15 11.57
CA PHE A 90 3.75 7.08 12.73
C PHE A 90 3.78 8.37 13.55
N ASP A 91 4.98 8.85 13.88
CA ASP A 91 5.13 10.08 14.67
C ASP A 91 4.56 11.29 13.92
N LEU A 92 4.78 11.37 12.60
CA LEU A 92 4.25 12.45 11.77
C LEU A 92 2.71 12.38 11.65
N TYR A 93 2.10 11.21 11.44
CA TYR A 93 0.65 11.10 11.40
C TYR A 93 -0.01 11.53 12.71
N ARG A 94 0.59 11.18 13.86
CA ARG A 94 0.09 11.64 15.16
C ARG A 94 0.14 13.15 15.31
N ASP A 95 1.20 13.79 14.80
CA ASP A 95 1.29 15.25 14.74
C ASP A 95 0.22 15.85 13.81
N VAL A 96 0.03 15.29 12.62
CA VAL A 96 -0.97 15.79 11.65
C VAL A 96 -2.38 15.67 12.23
N ILE A 97 -2.78 14.51 12.74
CA ILE A 97 -4.12 14.29 13.31
C ILE A 97 -4.38 15.23 14.49
N LYS A 98 -3.39 15.43 15.37
CA LYS A 98 -3.56 16.33 16.53
C LYS A 98 -3.75 17.80 16.13
N ASN A 99 -3.19 18.21 14.99
CA ASN A 99 -3.13 19.61 14.58
C ASN A 99 -4.03 19.95 13.38
N SER A 100 -4.78 18.98 12.87
CA SER A 100 -5.79 19.17 11.83
C SER A 100 -7.19 19.12 12.45
N GLN A 101 -8.09 19.96 11.94
CA GLN A 101 -9.53 19.95 12.26
C GLN A 101 -10.27 20.24 10.96
N ASP A 102 -10.51 19.20 10.18
CA ASP A 102 -11.20 19.26 8.89
C ASP A 102 -11.91 17.94 8.61
N ASP A 103 -12.54 17.81 7.44
CA ASP A 103 -13.38 16.66 7.10
C ASP A 103 -12.57 15.38 6.77
N PHE A 104 -11.24 15.40 6.85
CA PHE A 104 -10.35 14.28 6.46
C PHE A 104 -9.83 13.44 7.63
N ASP A 105 -10.42 13.57 8.81
CA ASP A 105 -9.95 12.86 10.01
C ASP A 105 -10.08 11.33 9.86
N ALA A 106 -11.16 10.84 9.25
CA ALA A 106 -11.38 9.41 9.05
C ALA A 106 -10.32 8.77 8.13
N GLU A 107 -9.92 9.45 7.06
CA GLU A 107 -8.88 8.99 6.15
C GLU A 107 -7.51 8.99 6.83
N ARG A 108 -7.22 9.99 7.66
CA ARG A 108 -5.96 10.04 8.43
C ARG A 108 -5.91 8.94 9.49
N GLU A 109 -7.01 8.67 10.18
CA GLU A 109 -7.13 7.58 11.14
C GLU A 109 -6.92 6.21 10.48
N THR A 110 -7.56 5.99 9.33
CA THR A 110 -7.36 4.78 8.53
C THR A 110 -5.91 4.60 8.12
N ASN A 111 -5.25 5.68 7.66
CA ASN A 111 -3.83 5.65 7.32
C ASN A 111 -2.95 5.38 8.54
N LEU A 112 -3.24 5.99 9.70
CA LEU A 112 -2.52 5.71 10.95
C LEU A 112 -2.65 4.24 11.35
N ALA A 113 -3.86 3.66 11.24
CA ALA A 113 -4.10 2.23 11.49
C ALA A 113 -3.22 1.34 10.61
N ALA A 114 -3.06 1.68 9.33
CA ALA A 114 -2.17 0.95 8.41
C ALA A 114 -0.69 1.05 8.82
N VAL A 115 -0.23 2.21 9.33
CA VAL A 115 1.13 2.37 9.87
C VAL A 115 1.33 1.51 11.12
N VAL A 116 0.37 1.54 12.06
CA VAL A 116 0.41 0.73 13.29
C VAL A 116 0.43 -0.76 12.97
N ALA A 117 -0.41 -1.20 12.04
CA ALA A 117 -0.42 -2.58 11.56
C ALA A 117 0.93 -2.97 10.94
N SER A 118 1.55 -2.10 10.14
CA SER A 118 2.85 -2.37 9.51
C SER A 118 4.00 -2.45 10.52
N LEU A 119 4.02 -1.56 11.52
CA LEU A 119 5.01 -1.60 12.61
C LEU A 119 5.01 -2.95 13.33
N GLN A 120 3.81 -3.44 13.63
CA GLN A 120 3.61 -4.70 14.33
C GLN A 120 3.86 -5.92 13.44
N LEU A 121 3.24 -5.97 12.25
CA LEU A 121 3.29 -7.12 11.34
C LEU A 121 4.70 -7.45 10.89
N TRP A 122 5.54 -6.44 10.70
CA TRP A 122 6.93 -6.60 10.26
C TRP A 122 7.94 -6.64 11.41
N GLY A 123 7.47 -6.67 12.67
CA GLY A 123 8.32 -6.76 13.86
C GLY A 123 9.27 -5.58 14.02
N ILE A 124 8.89 -4.40 13.53
CA ILE A 124 9.70 -3.18 13.59
C ILE A 124 9.59 -2.58 14.98
N LYS A 125 8.37 -2.51 15.52
CA LYS A 125 8.10 -2.00 16.85
C LYS A 125 6.89 -2.70 17.43
N ASP A 126 7.02 -3.11 18.69
CA ASP A 126 5.90 -3.63 19.45
C ASP A 126 4.99 -2.46 19.83
N VAL A 127 3.83 -2.38 19.20
CA VAL A 127 2.86 -1.29 19.38
C VAL A 127 1.50 -1.85 19.75
N ASP A 128 0.79 -1.13 20.61
CA ASP A 128 -0.63 -1.42 20.84
C ASP A 128 -1.44 -1.07 19.60
N ASP A 129 -2.68 -1.55 19.58
CA ASP A 129 -3.65 -1.14 18.58
C ASP A 129 -3.82 0.40 18.59
N ALA A 130 -4.19 0.97 17.44
CA ALA A 130 -4.40 2.40 17.31
C ALA A 130 -5.52 2.94 18.22
N GLY A 131 -6.38 2.04 18.74
CA GLY A 131 -7.48 2.40 19.63
C GLY A 131 -8.61 3.15 18.91
N LEU A 132 -8.65 3.01 17.59
CA LEU A 132 -9.62 3.65 16.71
C LEU A 132 -10.93 2.87 16.70
N GLU A 133 -12.04 3.59 16.55
CA GLU A 133 -13.34 2.96 16.35
C GLU A 133 -13.32 2.19 15.01
N GLU A 134 -13.83 0.97 15.03
CA GLU A 134 -13.98 0.14 13.84
C GLU A 134 -15.19 0.60 13.00
N SER A 135 -15.08 1.83 12.48
CA SER A 135 -16.11 2.58 11.75
C SER A 135 -16.09 2.33 10.24
N SER A 136 -15.00 1.76 9.70
CA SER A 136 -14.86 1.38 8.30
C SER A 136 -14.30 -0.04 8.13
N TYR A 137 -14.48 -0.64 6.94
CA TYR A 137 -13.92 -1.97 6.66
C TYR A 137 -12.39 -1.93 6.60
N GLU A 138 -11.79 -0.81 6.17
CA GLU A 138 -10.34 -0.60 6.12
C GLU A 138 -9.73 -0.58 7.52
N ILE A 139 -10.37 0.09 8.48
CA ILE A 139 -9.92 0.08 9.88
C ILE A 139 -10.01 -1.35 10.43
N CYS A 140 -11.11 -2.06 10.19
CA CYS A 140 -11.24 -3.46 10.58
C CYS A 140 -10.13 -4.34 9.97
N TYR A 141 -9.84 -4.15 8.69
CA TYR A 141 -8.79 -4.87 7.97
C TYR A 141 -7.38 -4.56 8.54
N ASN A 142 -7.08 -3.30 8.79
CA ASN A 142 -5.80 -2.87 9.37
C ASN A 142 -5.63 -3.43 10.80
N ASN A 143 -6.68 -3.37 11.61
CA ASN A 143 -6.67 -3.95 12.95
C ASN A 143 -6.52 -5.48 12.90
N ALA A 144 -7.06 -6.15 11.88
CA ALA A 144 -6.79 -7.58 11.67
C ALA A 144 -5.31 -7.84 11.33
N CYS A 145 -4.70 -7.01 10.47
CA CYS A 145 -3.28 -7.10 10.15
C CYS A 145 -2.38 -6.87 11.37
N HIS A 146 -2.75 -5.94 12.25
CA HIS A 146 -2.09 -5.74 13.55
C HIS A 146 -2.19 -6.99 14.42
N ALA A 147 -3.39 -7.58 14.58
CA ALA A 147 -3.60 -8.80 15.35
C ALA A 147 -2.81 -9.99 14.80
N ILE A 148 -2.67 -10.11 13.48
CA ILE A 148 -1.80 -11.11 12.83
C ILE A 148 -0.34 -10.90 13.25
N GLY A 149 0.14 -9.65 13.27
CA GLY A 149 1.48 -9.31 13.75
C GLY A 149 1.70 -9.58 15.25
N LYS A 150 0.62 -9.67 16.05
CA LYS A 150 0.66 -10.12 17.46
C LYS A 150 0.50 -11.63 17.62
N GLU A 151 0.34 -12.37 16.51
CA GLU A 151 0.02 -13.80 16.51
C GLU A 151 -1.35 -14.14 17.15
N ASP A 152 -2.23 -13.15 17.30
CA ASP A 152 -3.63 -13.35 17.71
C ASP A 152 -4.52 -13.59 16.48
N LEU A 153 -4.40 -14.81 15.95
CA LEU A 153 -5.04 -15.22 14.71
C LEU A 153 -6.57 -15.31 14.83
N ASP A 154 -7.10 -15.58 16.02
CA ASP A 154 -8.54 -15.68 16.24
C ASP A 154 -9.19 -14.29 16.21
N THR A 155 -8.59 -13.31 16.91
CA THR A 155 -9.03 -11.91 16.82
C THR A 155 -8.92 -11.38 15.40
N ALA A 156 -7.84 -11.71 14.67
CA ALA A 156 -7.69 -11.33 13.28
C ALA A 156 -8.83 -11.85 12.39
N LEU A 157 -9.25 -13.10 12.56
CA LEU A 157 -10.38 -13.67 11.81
C LEU A 157 -11.70 -12.95 12.13
N LEU A 158 -11.95 -12.60 13.39
CA LEU A 158 -13.15 -11.85 13.79
C LEU A 158 -13.19 -10.47 13.11
N LYS A 159 -12.06 -9.76 13.11
CA LYS A 159 -11.95 -8.44 12.48
C LYS A 159 -12.10 -8.50 10.95
N LEU A 160 -11.54 -9.52 10.29
CA LEU A 160 -11.74 -9.75 8.85
C LEU A 160 -13.18 -10.11 8.51
N ALA A 161 -13.86 -10.88 9.37
CA ALA A 161 -15.28 -11.20 9.18
C ALA A 161 -16.14 -9.94 9.28
N LYS A 162 -15.83 -9.05 10.23
CA LYS A 162 -16.49 -7.74 10.36
C LYS A 162 -16.24 -6.85 9.12
N ALA A 163 -15.00 -6.77 8.64
CA ALA A 163 -14.68 -6.03 7.42
C ALA A 163 -15.46 -6.56 6.19
N GLU A 164 -15.55 -7.88 6.04
CA GLU A 164 -16.33 -8.52 4.98
C GLU A 164 -17.83 -8.24 5.10
N GLU A 165 -18.38 -8.22 6.31
CA GLU A 165 -19.79 -7.86 6.54
C GLU A 165 -20.07 -6.40 6.18
N MET A 166 -19.17 -5.47 6.52
CA MET A 166 -19.31 -4.06 6.18
C MET A 166 -19.35 -3.85 4.65
N LEU A 167 -18.41 -4.44 3.91
CA LEU A 167 -18.38 -4.38 2.44
C LEU A 167 -19.66 -4.95 1.80
N ARG A 168 -20.12 -6.11 2.26
CA ARG A 168 -21.32 -6.76 1.69
C ARG A 168 -22.61 -5.97 1.94
N ASN A 169 -22.62 -5.13 2.97
CA ASN A 169 -23.76 -4.32 3.34
C ASN A 169 -23.66 -2.88 2.80
N ASP A 170 -22.60 -2.54 2.06
CA ASP A 170 -22.43 -1.25 1.41
C ASP A 170 -23.31 -1.17 0.14
N PRO A 171 -24.36 -0.34 0.11
CA PRO A 171 -25.25 -0.24 -1.04
C PRO A 171 -24.65 0.57 -2.20
N ASP A 172 -23.58 1.33 -1.95
CA ASP A 172 -22.97 2.23 -2.93
C ASP A 172 -21.84 1.53 -3.72
N LEU A 173 -21.45 0.32 -3.31
CA LEU A 173 -20.39 -0.45 -3.93
C LEU A 173 -20.90 -1.27 -5.12
N ALA A 174 -20.26 -1.11 -6.28
CA ALA A 174 -20.57 -1.93 -7.45
C ALA A 174 -20.13 -3.39 -7.23
N GLU A 175 -20.78 -4.36 -7.89
CA GLU A 175 -20.50 -5.79 -7.68
C GLU A 175 -19.06 -6.18 -8.04
N ASP A 176 -18.50 -5.54 -9.07
CA ASP A 176 -17.10 -5.74 -9.48
C ASP A 176 -16.11 -5.16 -8.47
N GLU A 177 -16.38 -3.95 -7.95
CA GLU A 177 -15.58 -3.33 -6.89
C GLU A 177 -15.65 -4.13 -5.58
N LEU A 178 -16.84 -4.60 -5.20
CA LEU A 178 -17.05 -5.47 -4.05
C LEU A 178 -16.22 -6.74 -4.15
N GLU A 179 -16.19 -7.40 -5.31
CA GLU A 179 -15.42 -8.63 -5.49
C GLU A 179 -13.90 -8.37 -5.47
N GLU A 180 -13.43 -7.21 -5.92
CA GLU A 180 -12.02 -6.81 -5.78
C GLU A 180 -11.63 -6.59 -4.31
N GLU A 181 -12.44 -5.86 -3.54
CA GLU A 181 -12.17 -5.61 -2.11
C GLU A 181 -12.27 -6.90 -1.27
N LEU A 182 -13.30 -7.72 -1.51
CA LEU A 182 -13.44 -9.02 -0.85
C LEU A 182 -12.29 -9.97 -1.17
N ALA A 183 -11.66 -9.87 -2.35
CA ALA A 183 -10.50 -10.69 -2.68
C ALA A 183 -9.34 -10.45 -1.71
N ILE A 184 -9.08 -9.20 -1.32
CA ILE A 184 -8.01 -8.83 -0.38
C ILE A 184 -8.28 -9.46 1.00
N ILE A 185 -9.51 -9.35 1.50
CA ILE A 185 -9.92 -9.95 2.79
C ILE A 185 -9.82 -11.48 2.74
N ARG A 186 -10.33 -12.10 1.68
CA ARG A 186 -10.29 -13.56 1.49
C ARG A 186 -8.85 -14.06 1.51
N VAL A 187 -7.93 -13.39 0.83
CA VAL A 187 -6.50 -13.78 0.83
C VAL A 187 -5.89 -13.69 2.22
N GLN A 188 -6.20 -12.65 2.99
CA GLN A 188 -5.72 -12.52 4.36
C GLN A 188 -6.27 -13.63 5.28
N ARG A 189 -7.55 -13.99 5.13
CA ARG A 189 -8.14 -15.15 5.83
C ARG A 189 -7.44 -16.45 5.44
N GLY A 190 -7.18 -16.65 4.15
CA GLY A 190 -6.42 -17.79 3.64
C GLY A 190 -5.03 -17.88 4.28
N TYR A 191 -4.34 -16.75 4.45
CA TYR A 191 -3.06 -16.67 5.15
C TYR A 191 -3.19 -17.12 6.61
N ILE A 192 -4.20 -16.66 7.34
CA ILE A 192 -4.44 -17.10 8.71
C ILE A 192 -4.67 -18.62 8.79
N TYR A 193 -5.55 -19.17 7.93
CA TYR A 193 -5.78 -20.63 7.90
C TYR A 193 -4.50 -21.40 7.61
N GLN A 194 -3.66 -20.91 6.69
CA GLN A 194 -2.37 -21.53 6.42
C GLN A 194 -1.45 -21.47 7.64
N ARG A 195 -1.39 -20.33 8.35
CA ARG A 195 -0.63 -20.18 9.60
C ARG A 195 -1.10 -21.13 10.70
N GLN A 196 -2.39 -21.44 10.74
CA GLN A 196 -2.99 -22.43 11.65
C GLN A 196 -2.82 -23.89 11.18
N GLY A 197 -2.14 -24.14 10.05
CA GLY A 197 -1.94 -25.48 9.49
C GLY A 197 -3.13 -26.03 8.70
N GLN A 198 -4.19 -25.24 8.51
CA GLN A 198 -5.40 -25.60 7.77
C GLN A 198 -5.20 -25.39 6.25
N ASN A 199 -4.20 -26.07 5.69
CA ASN A 199 -3.71 -25.84 4.32
C ASN A 199 -4.76 -26.13 3.25
N GLU A 200 -5.70 -27.06 3.48
CA GLU A 200 -6.76 -27.38 2.53
C GLU A 200 -7.72 -26.20 2.36
N GLN A 201 -8.15 -25.60 3.47
CA GLN A 201 -9.01 -24.42 3.46
C GLN A 201 -8.31 -23.22 2.84
N ALA A 202 -7.05 -22.96 3.24
CA ALA A 202 -6.23 -21.91 2.63
C ALA A 202 -6.11 -22.09 1.10
N SER A 203 -5.84 -23.32 0.65
CA SER A 203 -5.73 -23.64 -0.78
C SER A 203 -7.04 -23.41 -1.54
N GLN A 204 -8.18 -23.76 -0.97
CA GLN A 204 -9.48 -23.51 -1.59
C GLN A 204 -9.71 -22.01 -1.81
N ILE A 205 -9.45 -21.20 -0.78
CA ILE A 205 -9.57 -19.74 -0.84
C ILE A 205 -8.65 -19.14 -1.90
N TYR A 206 -7.35 -19.48 -1.86
CA TYR A 206 -6.38 -18.96 -2.83
C TYR A 206 -6.75 -19.31 -4.28
N ASN A 207 -7.19 -20.54 -4.53
CA ASN A 207 -7.61 -20.95 -5.86
C ASN A 207 -8.91 -20.27 -6.30
N GLN A 208 -9.83 -19.99 -5.38
CA GLN A 208 -11.05 -19.23 -5.69
C GLN A 208 -10.70 -17.80 -6.11
N VAL A 209 -9.82 -17.12 -5.36
CA VAL A 209 -9.37 -15.77 -5.70
C VAL A 209 -8.63 -15.75 -7.03
N LEU A 210 -7.72 -16.71 -7.30
CA LEU A 210 -7.02 -16.75 -8.59
C LEU A 210 -7.96 -16.99 -9.79
N LYS A 211 -9.11 -17.66 -9.58
CA LYS A 211 -10.10 -17.91 -10.64
C LYS A 211 -10.85 -16.64 -11.07
N THR A 212 -11.00 -15.65 -10.19
CA THR A 212 -11.64 -14.37 -10.53
C THR A 212 -10.74 -13.47 -11.39
N LYS A 213 -9.46 -13.84 -11.54
CA LYS A 213 -8.43 -13.10 -12.28
C LYS A 213 -8.31 -11.64 -11.80
N PRO A 214 -7.89 -11.41 -10.55
CA PRO A 214 -7.77 -10.07 -9.99
C PRO A 214 -6.88 -9.18 -10.87
N SER A 215 -7.26 -7.91 -10.99
CA SER A 215 -6.50 -6.89 -11.71
C SER A 215 -5.22 -6.50 -10.96
N ASP A 216 -5.23 -6.57 -9.62
CA ASP A 216 -4.06 -6.26 -8.81
C ASP A 216 -2.99 -7.36 -8.87
N THR A 217 -1.91 -7.03 -9.57
CA THR A 217 -0.71 -7.87 -9.65
C THR A 217 -0.04 -8.13 -8.31
N GLY A 218 -0.16 -7.21 -7.33
CA GLY A 218 0.38 -7.38 -5.98
C GLY A 218 -0.34 -8.51 -5.25
N LEU A 219 -1.68 -8.48 -5.21
CA LEU A 219 -2.50 -9.55 -4.69
C LEU A 219 -2.20 -10.90 -5.36
N VAL A 220 -2.12 -10.93 -6.70
CA VAL A 220 -1.80 -12.16 -7.45
C VAL A 220 -0.43 -12.72 -7.06
N ALA A 221 0.58 -11.87 -6.86
CA ALA A 221 1.91 -12.27 -6.42
C ALA A 221 1.88 -12.90 -5.02
N VAL A 222 1.19 -12.26 -4.07
CA VAL A 222 1.04 -12.76 -2.69
C VAL A 222 0.35 -14.13 -2.69
N VAL A 223 -0.79 -14.26 -3.37
CA VAL A 223 -1.53 -15.52 -3.44
C VAL A 223 -0.71 -16.61 -4.12
N SER A 224 -0.05 -16.29 -5.22
CA SER A 224 0.80 -17.24 -5.96
C SER A 224 1.95 -17.75 -5.09
N ASN A 225 2.59 -16.86 -4.33
CA ASN A 225 3.63 -17.22 -3.38
C ASN A 225 3.09 -18.13 -2.26
N ASN A 226 1.93 -17.82 -1.69
CA ASN A 226 1.34 -18.64 -0.63
C ASN A 226 1.00 -20.05 -1.14
N VAL A 227 0.42 -20.18 -2.35
CA VAL A 227 0.17 -21.50 -2.96
C VAL A 227 1.46 -22.30 -3.16
N VAL A 228 2.55 -21.65 -3.58
CA VAL A 228 3.86 -22.30 -3.72
C VAL A 228 4.33 -22.91 -2.39
N THR A 229 4.16 -22.19 -1.28
CA THR A 229 4.55 -22.69 0.05
C THR A 229 3.71 -23.87 0.53
N ILE A 230 2.44 -23.97 0.12
CA ILE A 230 1.60 -25.13 0.39
C ILE A 230 2.03 -26.34 -0.44
N ASN A 231 2.33 -26.11 -1.73
CA ASN A 231 2.73 -27.17 -2.66
C ASN A 231 4.05 -27.85 -2.25
N LYS A 232 5.00 -27.11 -1.66
CA LYS A 232 6.33 -27.62 -1.28
C LYS A 232 7.05 -28.29 -2.46
N ASP A 233 7.37 -29.58 -2.34
CA ASP A 233 8.02 -30.41 -3.35
C ASP A 233 7.03 -31.07 -4.32
N GLN A 234 5.72 -30.89 -4.11
CA GLN A 234 4.67 -31.35 -5.01
C GLN A 234 4.34 -30.28 -6.06
N ASN A 235 3.72 -30.70 -7.17
CA ASN A 235 3.23 -29.78 -8.21
C ASN A 235 4.28 -28.77 -8.72
N ILE A 236 5.55 -29.17 -8.80
CA ILE A 236 6.70 -28.29 -9.09
C ILE A 236 6.48 -27.45 -10.35
N PHE A 237 5.84 -28.00 -11.39
CA PHE A 237 5.55 -27.27 -12.62
C PHE A 237 4.60 -26.08 -12.40
N ASP A 238 3.53 -26.28 -11.63
CA ASP A 238 2.62 -25.19 -11.28
C ASP A 238 3.32 -24.18 -10.35
N SER A 239 4.09 -24.64 -9.37
CA SER A 239 4.87 -23.78 -8.48
C SER A 239 5.87 -22.90 -9.25
N LYS A 240 6.53 -23.43 -10.29
CA LYS A 240 7.39 -22.64 -11.20
C LYS A 240 6.63 -21.54 -11.94
N ARG A 241 5.42 -21.84 -12.43
CA ARG A 241 4.61 -20.85 -13.12
C ARG A 241 4.16 -19.75 -12.16
N LYS A 242 3.72 -20.13 -10.95
CA LYS A 242 3.25 -19.20 -9.91
C LYS A 242 4.36 -18.31 -9.37
N ILE A 243 5.54 -18.86 -9.07
CA ILE A 243 6.63 -18.06 -8.53
C ILE A 243 7.13 -17.00 -9.52
N LYS A 244 7.13 -17.30 -10.83
CA LYS A 244 7.44 -16.29 -11.86
C LYS A 244 6.45 -15.11 -11.85
N ALA A 245 5.18 -15.37 -11.55
CA ALA A 245 4.18 -14.32 -11.41
C ALA A 245 4.39 -13.47 -10.15
N ALA A 246 5.15 -13.97 -9.15
CA ALA A 246 5.44 -13.28 -7.91
C ALA A 246 6.78 -12.50 -7.91
N THR A 247 7.64 -12.67 -8.92
CA THR A 247 8.99 -12.09 -8.98
C THR A 247 9.20 -11.11 -10.13
N GLY A 248 8.12 -10.62 -10.76
CA GLY A 248 8.21 -9.65 -11.86
C GLY A 248 8.68 -8.26 -11.42
N ASP A 249 9.39 -7.54 -12.30
CA ASP A 249 9.88 -6.17 -12.02
C ASP A 249 8.75 -5.18 -11.69
N ASN A 250 7.56 -5.39 -12.26
CA ASN A 250 6.37 -4.59 -11.99
C ASN A 250 5.87 -4.70 -10.53
N LEU A 251 6.36 -5.67 -9.76
CA LEU A 251 5.96 -5.89 -8.37
C LEU A 251 6.83 -5.12 -7.36
N LYS A 252 7.95 -4.53 -7.80
CA LYS A 252 8.87 -3.77 -6.94
C LYS A 252 8.17 -2.67 -6.13
N HIS A 253 7.14 -2.06 -6.71
CA HIS A 253 6.34 -1.00 -6.08
C HIS A 253 4.99 -1.48 -5.52
N LYS A 254 4.70 -2.79 -5.56
CA LYS A 254 3.42 -3.40 -5.15
C LYS A 254 3.54 -4.29 -3.91
N THR A 255 4.75 -4.56 -3.46
CA THR A 255 5.04 -5.40 -2.29
C THR A 255 6.03 -4.68 -1.40
N VAL A 256 5.99 -4.92 -0.09
CA VAL A 256 6.99 -4.38 0.85
C VAL A 256 8.24 -5.26 0.87
N SER A 257 9.35 -4.74 1.41
CA SER A 257 10.65 -5.42 1.43
C SER A 257 10.61 -6.78 2.11
N ALA A 258 9.87 -6.89 3.21
CA ALA A 258 9.67 -8.14 3.92
C ALA A 258 8.98 -9.20 3.05
N GLN A 259 7.91 -8.83 2.34
CA GLN A 259 7.22 -9.73 1.40
C GLN A 259 8.15 -10.16 0.26
N ARG A 260 8.90 -9.24 -0.34
CA ARG A 260 9.87 -9.55 -1.40
C ARG A 260 10.91 -10.55 -0.91
N LYS A 261 11.46 -10.35 0.29
CA LYS A 261 12.42 -11.29 0.89
C LYS A 261 11.83 -12.69 1.05
N HIS A 262 10.58 -12.81 1.50
CA HIS A 262 9.91 -14.12 1.59
C HIS A 262 9.69 -14.77 0.22
N ILE A 263 9.28 -13.98 -0.78
CA ILE A 263 9.12 -14.46 -2.15
C ILE A 263 10.46 -14.95 -2.73
N ASP A 264 11.54 -14.20 -2.54
CA ASP A 264 12.87 -14.57 -3.02
C ASP A 264 13.35 -15.88 -2.38
N VAL A 265 13.14 -16.06 -1.07
CA VAL A 265 13.47 -17.33 -0.38
C VAL A 265 12.66 -18.49 -0.95
N ASN A 266 11.35 -18.30 -1.16
CA ASN A 266 10.49 -19.33 -1.74
C ASN A 266 10.88 -19.65 -3.18
N GLN A 267 11.35 -18.66 -3.94
CA GLN A 267 11.91 -18.87 -5.27
C GLN A 267 13.15 -19.75 -5.24
N CYS A 268 14.09 -19.50 -4.32
CA CYS A 268 15.25 -20.37 -4.14
C CYS A 268 14.84 -21.81 -3.82
N LEU A 269 13.83 -22.01 -2.96
CA LEU A 269 13.32 -23.34 -2.63
C LEU A 269 12.71 -24.03 -3.85
N VAL A 270 11.91 -23.33 -4.66
CA VAL A 270 11.36 -23.88 -5.91
C VAL A 270 12.48 -24.27 -6.86
N HIS A 271 13.52 -23.45 -7.02
CA HIS A 271 14.67 -23.77 -7.86
C HIS A 271 15.38 -25.03 -7.38
N MET A 272 15.68 -25.10 -6.09
CA MET A 272 16.28 -26.27 -5.44
C MET A 272 15.47 -27.56 -5.67
N TYR A 273 14.15 -27.55 -5.40
CA TYR A 273 13.30 -28.72 -5.63
C TYR A 273 13.18 -29.11 -7.10
N SER A 274 13.47 -28.17 -7.99
CA SER A 274 13.33 -28.38 -9.42
C SER A 274 14.64 -28.67 -10.16
N ASN A 275 15.74 -28.86 -9.44
CA ASN A 275 17.09 -29.07 -9.96
C ASN A 275 17.53 -27.98 -10.96
N GLN A 276 17.28 -26.71 -10.61
CA GLN A 276 17.71 -25.52 -11.37
C GLN A 276 18.52 -24.57 -10.52
#